data_AF-A0AAD9Q5E6-F1
#
_entry.id   AF-A0AAD9Q5E6-F1
#
_cell.length_a   1.000
_cell.length_b   1.000
_cell.length_c   1.000
_cell.angle_alpha   90.00
_cell.angle_beta   90.00
_cell.angle_gamma   90.00
#
_symmetry.space_group_name_H-M   'P 1'
#
loop_
_entity.id
_entity.type
_entity.pdbx_description
1 polymer ?
#
loop_
_entity_poly.entity_id
_entity_poly.type
_entity_poly.pdbx_seq_one_letter_code
_entity_poly.pdbx_strand_id
1 'polypeptide(L)'
;MIIFAFIHLLKEIVQLIRHRLKYFLSITNCVELLVYASSLVFAFPICACKPHYKAEAAALSLFFAWINLALYFRRFSYYGKYVIMLATMFQTLLQVLFLFFLFVVAFGTTFYLLMYNVEFQFYQFALLKTFAMTLGELDYENDFIKAFPPYPEAVNIVFVLFALSMPIILMNMLIGLAVGDIDTIQKKSVMERYVMQVELLLEIEESLPKWILRRVQVDKYEEFPNRRSNLGTKVYEMIIGLGKAESMEDDDALPPGMTQILEKIAEQESKIDDIYELLQGQSKSTKAIGHHEGLEESGNRRSIFSGFFKKKFN
;
A
#
# COMPACT_ATOMS: atom_id res chain seq x y z
N MET A 1 -8.46 -29.67 20.97
CA MET A 1 -8.95 -28.29 21.18
C MET A 1 -8.62 -27.80 22.59
N ILE A 2 -9.31 -28.26 23.64
CA ILE A 2 -9.12 -27.72 25.02
C ILE A 2 -7.68 -27.92 25.53
N ILE A 3 -7.09 -29.10 25.36
CA ILE A 3 -5.70 -29.38 25.78
C ILE A 3 -4.70 -28.46 25.05
N PHE A 4 -4.88 -28.27 23.74
CA PHE A 4 -4.04 -27.39 22.93
C PHE A 4 -4.20 -25.92 23.35
N ALA A 5 -5.44 -25.44 23.52
CA ALA A 5 -5.73 -24.09 24.00
C ALA A 5 -5.15 -23.86 25.41
N PHE A 6 -5.21 -24.85 26.30
CA PHE A 6 -4.64 -24.76 27.65
C PHE A 6 -3.10 -24.73 27.63
N ILE A 7 -2.45 -25.55 26.80
CA ILE A 7 -0.99 -25.51 26.62
C ILE A 7 -0.53 -24.16 26.07
N HIS A 8 -1.24 -23.63 25.08
CA HIS A 8 -0.94 -22.31 24.51
C HIS A 8 -1.17 -21.19 25.53
N LEU A 9 -2.27 -21.23 26.29
CA LEU A 9 -2.53 -20.27 27.37
C LEU A 9 -1.46 -20.33 28.46
N LEU A 10 -0.99 -21.53 28.84
CA LEU A 10 0.07 -21.69 29.82
C LEU A 10 1.40 -21.11 29.32
N LYS A 11 1.75 -21.37 28.05
CA LYS A 11 2.92 -20.75 27.40
C LYS A 11 2.82 -19.23 27.45
N GLU A 12 1.65 -18.69 27.14
CA GLU A 12 1.40 -17.25 27.11
C GLU A 12 1.48 -16.61 28.50
N ILE A 13 0.94 -17.28 29.53
CA ILE A 13 1.07 -16.85 30.93
C ILE A 13 2.55 -16.86 31.35
N VAL A 14 3.33 -17.86 30.95
CA VAL A 14 4.78 -17.90 31.22
C VAL A 14 5.52 -16.76 30.53
N GLN A 15 5.15 -16.42 29.29
CA GLN A 15 5.70 -15.26 28.56
C GLN A 15 5.27 -13.94 29.21
N LEU A 16 4.03 -13.81 29.65
CA LEU A 16 3.49 -12.65 30.36
C LEU A 16 4.22 -12.41 31.69
N ILE A 17 4.48 -13.48 32.47
CA ILE A 17 5.23 -13.40 33.73
C ILE A 17 6.69 -12.99 33.48
N ARG A 18 7.30 -13.48 32.38
CA ARG A 18 8.71 -13.20 32.03
C ARG A 18 8.91 -11.78 31.50
N HIS A 19 8.03 -11.31 30.61
CA HIS A 19 8.15 -10.02 29.93
C HIS A 19 7.36 -8.86 30.59
N ARG A 20 6.52 -9.16 31.60
CA ARG A 20 5.72 -8.21 32.40
C ARG A 20 5.05 -7.11 31.57
N LEU A 21 5.32 -5.83 31.85
CA LEU A 21 4.67 -4.69 31.20
C LEU A 21 5.08 -4.52 29.74
N LYS A 22 6.27 -5.00 29.35
CA LYS A 22 6.73 -4.94 27.94
C LYS A 22 5.88 -5.84 27.04
N TYR A 23 5.26 -6.88 27.62
CA TYR A 23 4.36 -7.78 26.89
C TYR A 23 3.10 -7.06 26.38
N PHE A 24 2.48 -6.20 27.22
CA PHE A 24 1.26 -5.47 26.84
C PHE A 24 1.48 -4.35 25.82
N LEU A 25 2.74 -3.94 25.61
CA LEU A 25 3.08 -2.98 24.54
C LEU A 25 3.08 -3.63 23.15
N SER A 26 3.19 -4.96 23.05
CA SER A 26 3.16 -5.66 21.76
C SER A 26 1.72 -5.93 21.34
N ILE A 27 1.29 -5.29 20.25
CA ILE A 27 -0.06 -5.47 19.68
C ILE A 27 -0.30 -6.94 19.32
N THR A 28 0.71 -7.64 18.78
CA THR A 28 0.61 -9.06 18.41
C THR A 28 0.27 -9.93 19.62
N ASN A 29 0.96 -9.70 20.74
CA ASN A 29 0.77 -10.46 21.96
C ASN A 29 -0.63 -10.21 22.57
N CYS A 30 -1.10 -8.96 22.52
CA CYS A 30 -2.44 -8.61 22.96
C CYS A 30 -3.52 -9.31 22.12
N VAL A 31 -3.37 -9.31 20.79
CA VAL A 31 -4.29 -10.00 19.88
C VAL A 31 -4.25 -11.53 20.11
N GLU A 32 -3.07 -12.13 20.28
CA GLU A 32 -2.92 -13.55 20.61
C GLU A 32 -3.65 -13.92 21.92
N LEU A 33 -3.49 -13.10 22.96
CA LEU A 33 -4.20 -13.28 24.23
C LEU A 33 -5.72 -13.21 24.06
N LEU A 34 -6.23 -12.27 23.25
CA LEU A 34 -7.66 -12.15 22.96
C LEU A 34 -8.21 -13.36 22.21
N VAL A 35 -7.46 -13.92 21.25
CA VAL A 35 -7.81 -15.17 20.56
C VAL A 35 -7.88 -16.33 21.55
N TYR A 36 -6.87 -16.49 22.41
CA TYR A 36 -6.86 -17.57 23.38
C TYR A 36 -7.97 -17.42 24.43
N ALA A 37 -8.20 -16.22 24.95
CA ALA A 37 -9.28 -15.96 25.90
C ALA A 37 -10.66 -16.25 25.30
N SER A 38 -10.96 -15.73 24.10
CA SER A 38 -12.24 -15.96 23.42
C SER A 38 -12.46 -17.43 23.04
N SER A 39 -11.42 -18.12 22.54
CA SER A 39 -11.50 -19.56 22.23
C SER A 39 -11.70 -20.43 23.47
N LEU A 40 -11.15 -20.02 24.62
CA LEU A 40 -11.32 -20.69 25.90
C LEU A 40 -12.74 -20.49 26.44
N VAL A 41 -13.30 -19.29 26.35
CA VAL A 41 -14.71 -19.02 26.68
C VAL A 41 -15.66 -19.84 25.81
N PHE A 42 -15.35 -20.03 24.52
CA PHE A 42 -16.11 -20.91 23.64
C PHE A 42 -15.99 -22.40 24.04
N ALA A 43 -14.79 -22.84 24.42
CA ALA A 43 -14.50 -24.25 24.71
C ALA A 43 -14.95 -24.70 26.11
N PHE A 44 -15.09 -23.77 27.07
CA PHE A 44 -15.57 -24.08 28.41
C PHE A 44 -17.09 -24.30 28.43
N PRO A 45 -17.58 -25.47 28.91
CA PRO A 45 -19.01 -25.74 28.99
C PRO A 45 -19.62 -25.09 30.23
N ILE A 46 -19.61 -23.75 30.32
CA ILE A 46 -20.25 -23.02 31.42
C ILE A 46 -21.75 -22.92 31.11
N CYS A 47 -22.50 -23.96 31.46
CA CYS A 47 -23.96 -24.05 31.35
C CYS A 47 -24.53 -23.92 29.91
N ALA A 48 -25.25 -24.93 29.45
CA ALA A 48 -26.00 -24.91 28.18
C ALA A 48 -27.18 -23.91 28.14
N CYS A 49 -27.31 -23.03 29.13
CA CYS A 49 -28.52 -22.27 29.42
C CYS A 49 -28.66 -20.95 28.64
N LYS A 50 -27.64 -20.50 27.89
CA LYS A 50 -27.72 -19.31 27.03
C LYS A 50 -26.94 -19.53 25.72
N PRO A 51 -27.58 -19.90 24.60
CA PRO A 51 -26.86 -20.18 23.35
C PRO A 51 -26.15 -18.95 22.74
N HIS A 52 -26.59 -17.73 23.07
CA HIS A 52 -26.07 -16.49 22.47
C HIS A 52 -24.61 -16.18 22.82
N TYR A 53 -24.18 -16.36 24.09
CA TYR A 53 -22.81 -16.01 24.49
C TYR A 53 -21.74 -16.88 23.79
N LYS A 54 -22.09 -18.12 23.44
CA LYS A 54 -21.18 -19.04 22.74
C LYS A 54 -20.97 -18.60 21.30
N ALA A 55 -22.03 -18.17 20.63
CA ALA A 55 -21.95 -17.68 19.26
C ALA A 55 -21.16 -16.37 19.18
N GLU A 56 -21.37 -15.46 20.13
CA GLU A 56 -20.62 -14.21 20.26
C GLU A 56 -19.12 -14.47 20.49
N ALA A 57 -18.77 -15.33 21.45
CA ALA A 57 -17.39 -15.68 21.74
C ALA A 57 -16.70 -16.38 20.55
N ALA A 58 -17.41 -17.26 19.83
CA ALA A 58 -16.91 -17.90 18.63
C ALA A 58 -16.62 -16.88 17.51
N ALA A 59 -17.55 -15.96 17.25
CA ALA A 59 -17.39 -14.92 16.24
C ALA A 59 -16.20 -14.00 16.54
N LEU A 60 -16.05 -13.56 17.79
CA LEU A 60 -14.91 -12.76 18.23
C LEU A 60 -13.59 -13.52 18.08
N SER A 61 -13.55 -14.81 18.46
CA SER A 61 -12.35 -15.63 18.33
C SER A 61 -11.90 -15.79 16.88
N LEU A 62 -12.86 -15.97 15.96
CA LEU A 62 -12.60 -16.09 14.54
C LEU A 62 -12.08 -14.76 13.96
N PHE A 63 -12.71 -13.64 14.33
CA PHE A 63 -12.29 -12.31 13.89
C PHE A 63 -10.85 -12.01 14.33
N PHE A 64 -10.54 -12.17 15.63
CA PHE A 64 -9.19 -11.93 16.12
C PHE A 64 -8.16 -12.93 15.55
N ALA A 65 -8.55 -14.16 15.24
CA ALA A 65 -7.67 -15.12 14.58
C ALA A 65 -7.26 -14.65 13.18
N TRP A 66 -8.19 -14.08 12.40
CA TRP A 66 -7.87 -13.48 11.10
C TRP A 66 -6.98 -12.24 11.22
N ILE A 67 -7.22 -11.38 12.21
CA ILE A 67 -6.34 -10.24 12.49
C ILE A 67 -4.94 -10.72 12.90
N ASN A 68 -4.85 -11.76 13.74
CA ASN A 68 -3.58 -12.34 14.13
C ASN A 68 -2.82 -12.92 12.93
N LEU A 69 -3.53 -13.60 12.03
CA LEU A 69 -2.95 -14.09 10.78
C LEU A 69 -2.40 -12.95 9.92
N ALA A 70 -3.14 -11.84 9.78
CA ALA A 70 -2.67 -10.65 9.08
C ALA A 70 -1.41 -10.06 9.74
N LEU A 71 -1.34 -10.04 11.07
CA LEU A 71 -0.14 -9.59 11.80
C LEU A 71 1.04 -10.54 11.65
N TYR A 72 0.85 -11.84 11.42
CA TYR A 72 1.95 -12.75 11.09
C TYR A 72 2.57 -12.44 9.72
N PHE A 73 1.79 -11.93 8.76
CA PHE A 73 2.33 -11.52 7.45
C PHE A 73 3.33 -10.37 7.53
N ARG A 74 3.36 -9.64 8.65
CA ARG A 74 4.38 -8.65 8.98
C ARG A 74 5.82 -9.19 8.88
N ARG A 75 6.02 -10.49 9.15
CA ARG A 75 7.34 -11.14 9.14
C ARG A 75 7.83 -11.54 7.75
N PHE A 76 6.94 -11.57 6.74
CA PHE A 76 7.32 -11.94 5.38
C PHE A 76 8.03 -10.80 4.66
N SER A 77 9.01 -11.13 3.81
CA SER A 77 9.80 -10.13 3.09
C SER A 77 8.94 -9.28 2.15
N TYR A 78 8.09 -9.90 1.32
CA TYR A 78 7.27 -9.17 0.34
C TYR A 78 6.12 -8.34 0.94
N TYR A 79 5.28 -8.95 1.80
CA TYR A 79 4.09 -8.28 2.35
C TYR A 79 4.35 -7.50 3.64
N GLY A 80 5.47 -7.75 4.33
CA GLY A 80 5.73 -7.21 5.66
C GLY A 80 5.69 -5.69 5.72
N LYS A 81 6.29 -4.99 4.73
CA LYS A 81 6.32 -3.52 4.68
C LYS A 81 4.92 -2.90 4.69
N TYR A 82 3.99 -3.47 3.92
CA TYR A 82 2.62 -2.98 3.82
C TYR A 82 1.84 -3.21 5.12
N VAL A 83 2.05 -4.35 5.78
CA VAL A 83 1.39 -4.64 7.07
C VAL A 83 1.89 -3.70 8.16
N ILE A 84 3.19 -3.39 8.21
CA ILE A 84 3.76 -2.43 9.17
C ILE A 84 3.24 -1.02 8.91
N MET A 85 3.24 -0.60 7.64
CA MET A 85 2.69 0.69 7.23
C MET A 85 1.22 0.80 7.62
N LEU A 86 0.39 -0.21 7.34
CA LEU A 86 -1.02 -0.22 7.73
C LEU A 86 -1.19 -0.12 9.25
N ALA A 87 -0.42 -0.87 10.04
CA ALA A 87 -0.50 -0.85 11.50
C ALA A 87 -0.10 0.52 12.07
N THR A 88 0.93 1.15 11.52
CA THR A 88 1.39 2.49 11.92
C THR A 88 0.41 3.58 11.50
N MET A 89 -0.18 3.49 10.30
CA MET A 89 -1.27 4.37 9.85
C MET A 89 -2.53 4.22 10.73
N PHE A 90 -2.86 3.00 11.16
CA PHE A 90 -3.97 2.80 12.09
C PHE A 90 -3.69 3.44 13.46
N GLN A 91 -2.45 3.39 13.95
CA GLN A 91 -2.05 4.04 15.20
C GLN A 91 -2.15 5.57 15.11
N THR A 92 -1.69 6.17 14.00
CA THR A 92 -1.81 7.62 13.80
C THR A 92 -3.27 8.05 13.67
N LEU A 93 -4.09 7.29 12.96
CA LEU A 93 -5.54 7.50 12.91
C LEU A 93 -6.19 7.47 14.29
N LEU A 94 -5.88 6.47 15.13
CA LEU A 94 -6.41 6.39 16.49
C LEU A 94 -6.01 7.58 17.36
N GLN A 95 -4.77 8.06 17.25
CA GLN A 95 -4.29 9.23 17.98
C GLN A 95 -5.09 10.48 17.62
N VAL A 96 -5.35 10.70 16.34
CA VAL A 96 -6.14 11.83 15.87
C VAL A 96 -7.63 11.66 16.20
N LEU A 97 -8.16 10.44 16.08
CA LEU A 97 -9.55 10.13 16.44
C LEU A 97 -9.84 10.41 17.91
N PHE A 98 -8.88 10.18 18.81
CA PHE A 98 -9.06 10.49 20.23
C PHE A 98 -9.36 11.98 20.49
N LEU A 99 -8.71 12.88 19.75
CA LEU A 99 -9.02 14.32 19.82
C LEU A 99 -10.45 14.60 19.37
N PHE A 100 -10.88 13.92 18.30
CA PHE A 100 -12.20 14.11 17.72
C PHE A 100 -13.34 13.40 18.44
N PHE A 101 -13.02 12.42 19.29
CA PHE A 101 -14.00 11.74 20.13
C PHE A 101 -14.80 12.73 21.00
N LEU A 102 -14.17 13.83 21.45
CA LEU A 102 -14.86 14.89 22.19
C LEU A 102 -15.98 15.54 21.38
N PHE A 103 -15.77 15.76 20.09
CA PHE A 103 -16.79 16.29 19.21
C PHE A 103 -17.89 15.28 18.92
N VAL A 104 -17.57 14.00 18.73
CA VAL A 104 -18.57 12.93 18.59
C VAL A 104 -19.49 12.89 19.80
N VAL A 105 -18.93 13.04 21.01
CA VAL A 105 -19.72 13.12 22.25
C VAL A 105 -20.56 14.39 22.30
N ALA A 106 -20.00 15.55 21.95
CA ALA A 106 -20.71 16.84 21.96
C ALA A 106 -21.90 16.86 20.97
N PHE A 107 -21.67 16.47 19.71
CA PHE A 107 -22.73 16.39 18.72
C PHE A 107 -23.71 15.26 19.02
N GLY A 108 -23.23 14.09 19.48
CA GLY A 108 -24.08 12.95 19.78
C GLY A 108 -25.00 13.18 20.98
N THR A 109 -24.52 13.86 22.02
CA THR A 109 -25.38 14.32 23.13
C THR A 109 -26.37 15.38 22.67
N THR A 110 -25.96 16.30 21.79
CA THR A 110 -26.86 17.33 21.24
C THR A 110 -27.98 16.68 20.42
N PHE A 111 -27.66 15.77 19.50
CA PHE A 111 -28.66 15.04 18.72
C PHE A 111 -29.55 14.15 19.60
N TYR A 112 -28.99 13.50 20.63
CA TYR A 112 -29.77 12.75 21.62
C TYR A 112 -30.84 13.60 22.32
N LEU A 113 -30.54 14.87 22.62
CA LEU A 113 -31.50 15.78 23.27
C LEU A 113 -32.50 16.41 22.30
N LEU A 114 -32.07 16.71 21.08
CA LEU A 114 -32.90 17.40 20.09
C LEU A 114 -33.81 16.44 19.30
N MET A 115 -33.44 15.16 19.20
CA MET A 115 -34.13 14.15 18.39
C MET A 115 -34.90 13.15 19.27
N TYR A 116 -36.15 12.87 18.90
CA TYR A 116 -36.97 11.80 19.50
C TYR A 116 -37.13 10.60 18.55
N ASN A 117 -36.13 10.32 17.73
CA ASN A 117 -36.16 9.19 16.79
C ASN A 117 -35.57 7.93 17.44
N VAL A 118 -36.00 6.74 17.00
CA VAL A 118 -35.54 5.42 17.49
C VAL A 118 -34.02 5.30 17.48
N GLU A 119 -33.37 5.87 16.47
CA GLU A 119 -31.91 5.85 16.32
C GLU A 119 -31.18 6.70 17.37
N PHE A 120 -31.84 7.72 17.90
CA PHE A 120 -31.33 8.63 18.92
C PHE A 120 -31.99 8.41 20.30
N GLN A 121 -32.82 7.38 20.48
CA GLN A 121 -33.53 7.11 21.74
C GLN A 121 -32.61 6.66 22.87
N PHE A 122 -31.54 5.94 22.53
CA PHE A 122 -30.56 5.47 23.49
C PHE A 122 -29.24 6.21 23.28
N TYR A 123 -28.65 6.69 24.37
CA TYR A 123 -27.39 7.43 24.35
C TYR A 123 -26.27 6.69 23.57
N GLN A 124 -26.18 5.38 23.73
CA GLN A 124 -25.19 4.54 23.05
C GLN A 124 -25.40 4.50 21.52
N PHE A 125 -26.66 4.39 21.08
CA PHE A 125 -26.99 4.39 19.65
C PHE A 125 -26.88 5.78 19.05
N ALA A 126 -27.22 6.84 19.78
CA ALA A 126 -27.00 8.22 19.35
C ALA A 126 -25.51 8.52 19.11
N LEU A 127 -24.62 8.07 20.01
CA LEU A 127 -23.17 8.19 19.82
C LEU A 127 -22.68 7.39 18.62
N LEU A 128 -23.14 6.15 18.47
CA LEU A 128 -22.73 5.29 17.34
C LEU A 128 -23.24 5.83 16.01
N LYS A 129 -24.49 6.32 15.95
CA LYS A 129 -25.07 6.98 14.78
C LYS A 129 -24.30 8.25 14.45
N THR A 130 -23.95 9.06 15.46
CA THR A 130 -23.12 10.26 15.25
C THR A 130 -21.75 9.90 14.72
N PHE A 131 -21.12 8.85 15.24
CA PHE A 131 -19.87 8.32 14.71
C PHE A 131 -20.02 7.87 13.24
N ALA A 132 -21.06 7.11 12.89
CA ALA A 132 -21.33 6.75 11.50
C ALA A 132 -21.54 7.98 10.60
N MET A 133 -22.28 8.98 11.07
CA MET A 133 -22.47 10.24 10.36
C MET A 133 -21.15 11.00 10.17
N THR A 134 -20.16 10.90 11.09
CA THR A 134 -18.82 11.49 10.88
C THR A 134 -18.07 10.85 9.72
N LEU A 135 -18.39 9.59 9.38
CA LEU A 135 -17.82 8.89 8.23
C LEU A 135 -18.34 9.39 6.88
N GLY A 136 -19.33 10.28 6.90
CA GLY A 136 -19.99 10.83 5.70
C GLY A 136 -21.31 10.14 5.34
N GLU A 137 -21.74 9.14 6.12
CA GLU A 137 -23.06 8.52 5.98
C GLU A 137 -24.14 9.45 6.55
N LEU A 138 -24.58 10.43 5.74
CA LEU A 138 -25.62 11.40 6.10
C LEU A 138 -26.94 11.07 5.39
N ASP A 139 -27.89 10.47 6.11
CA ASP A 139 -29.24 10.23 5.61
C ASP A 139 -30.22 11.28 6.14
N TYR A 140 -30.10 12.50 5.62
CA TYR A 140 -30.88 13.63 6.13
C TYR A 140 -32.40 13.42 6.03
N GLU A 141 -32.86 12.74 4.98
CA GLU A 141 -34.28 12.49 4.75
C GLU A 141 -34.86 11.57 5.82
N ASN A 142 -34.24 10.42 6.06
CA ASN A 142 -34.76 9.44 6.99
C ASN A 142 -34.50 9.84 8.46
N ASP A 143 -33.34 10.41 8.74
CA ASP A 143 -32.91 10.70 10.11
C ASP A 143 -33.58 11.96 10.66
N PHE A 144 -33.76 12.99 9.83
CA PHE A 144 -34.17 14.33 10.28
C PHE A 144 -35.51 14.81 9.70
N ILE A 145 -35.82 14.53 8.42
CA ILE A 145 -37.10 14.97 7.83
C ILE A 145 -38.25 14.09 8.30
N LYS A 146 -38.16 12.77 8.10
CA LYS A 146 -39.23 11.81 8.45
C LYS A 146 -39.41 11.65 9.96
N ALA A 147 -38.40 12.01 10.74
CA ALA A 147 -38.43 11.96 12.20
C ALA A 147 -39.28 13.06 12.84
N PHE A 148 -39.67 14.11 12.09
CA PHE A 148 -40.42 15.27 12.58
C PHE A 148 -39.93 15.77 13.96
N PRO A 149 -38.67 16.24 14.05
CA PRO A 149 -38.07 16.63 15.32
C PRO A 149 -38.86 17.76 16.00
N PRO A 150 -38.93 17.78 17.34
CA PRO A 150 -39.63 18.84 18.08
C PRO A 150 -39.07 20.25 17.79
N TYR A 151 -37.79 20.36 17.45
CA TYR A 151 -37.07 21.61 17.20
C TYR A 151 -36.38 21.60 15.83
N PRO A 152 -37.15 21.72 14.72
CA PRO A 152 -36.61 21.52 13.37
C PRO A 152 -35.54 22.56 12.99
N GLU A 153 -35.71 23.82 13.37
CA GLU A 153 -34.74 24.88 13.05
C GLU A 153 -33.40 24.66 13.77
N ALA A 154 -33.43 24.33 15.06
CA ALA A 154 -32.24 24.07 15.85
C ALA A 154 -31.47 22.84 15.34
N VAL A 155 -32.20 21.76 15.03
CA VAL A 155 -31.63 20.53 14.46
C VAL A 155 -30.95 20.81 13.12
N ASN A 156 -31.59 21.56 12.23
CA ASN A 156 -31.04 21.87 10.91
C ASN A 156 -29.76 22.71 11.02
N ILE A 157 -29.71 23.69 11.93
CA ILE A 157 -28.51 24.50 12.17
C ILE A 157 -27.36 23.63 12.70
N VAL A 158 -27.63 22.79 13.71
CA VAL A 158 -26.63 21.89 14.29
C VAL A 158 -26.16 20.88 13.24
N PHE A 159 -27.05 20.36 12.41
CA PHE A 159 -26.74 19.44 11.32
C PHE A 159 -25.82 20.08 10.27
N VAL A 160 -26.10 21.30 9.83
CA VAL A 160 -25.23 22.01 8.87
C VAL A 160 -23.83 22.24 9.46
N LEU A 161 -23.75 22.65 10.73
CA LEU A 161 -22.48 22.84 11.42
C LEU A 161 -21.72 21.51 11.58
N PHE A 162 -22.43 20.43 11.89
CA PHE A 162 -21.87 19.08 11.94
C PHE A 162 -21.36 18.61 10.57
N ALA A 163 -22.13 18.80 9.50
CA ALA A 163 -21.78 18.36 8.14
C ALA A 163 -20.56 19.11 7.56
N LEU A 164 -20.37 20.38 7.92
CA LEU A 164 -19.16 21.12 7.56
C LEU A 164 -17.96 20.68 8.41
N SER A 165 -18.16 20.47 9.72
CA SER A 165 -17.06 20.21 10.65
C SER A 165 -16.55 18.75 10.62
N MET A 166 -17.42 17.75 10.70
CA MET A 166 -16.99 16.35 10.83
C MET A 166 -16.69 15.69 9.47
N PRO A 167 -17.64 15.50 8.54
CA PRO A 167 -17.36 14.76 7.31
C PRO A 167 -16.44 15.50 6.34
N ILE A 168 -16.43 16.84 6.35
CA ILE A 168 -15.61 17.63 5.42
C ILE A 168 -14.27 18.00 6.05
N ILE A 169 -14.26 18.80 7.11
CA ILE A 169 -12.99 19.29 7.69
C ILE A 169 -12.19 18.14 8.31
N LEU A 170 -12.82 17.32 9.16
CA LEU A 170 -12.11 16.24 9.85
C LEU A 170 -11.64 15.15 8.89
N MET A 171 -12.45 14.70 7.92
CA MET A 171 -11.98 13.68 6.96
C MET A 171 -10.83 14.18 6.08
N ASN A 172 -10.92 15.41 5.59
CA ASN A 172 -9.83 16.00 4.81
C ASN A 172 -8.57 16.17 5.67
N MET A 173 -8.71 16.46 6.97
CA MET A 173 -7.57 16.51 7.89
C MET A 173 -6.96 15.13 8.15
N LEU A 174 -7.78 14.10 8.37
CA LEU A 174 -7.30 12.72 8.57
C LEU A 174 -6.54 12.22 7.35
N ILE A 175 -7.08 12.46 6.15
CA ILE A 175 -6.44 12.10 4.89
C ILE A 175 -5.16 12.94 4.71
N GLY A 176 -5.21 14.24 4.97
CA GLY A 176 -4.07 15.14 4.84
C GLY A 176 -2.89 14.78 5.73
N LEU A 177 -3.15 14.38 6.98
CA LEU A 177 -2.10 13.90 7.90
C LEU A 177 -1.55 12.53 7.45
N ALA A 178 -2.43 11.61 7.06
CA ALA A 178 -2.02 10.28 6.63
C ALA A 178 -1.15 10.31 5.36
N VAL A 179 -1.51 11.17 4.39
CA VAL A 179 -0.77 11.34 3.14
C VAL A 179 0.52 12.13 3.36
N GLY A 180 0.51 13.15 4.22
CA GLY A 180 1.71 13.95 4.52
C GLY A 180 2.83 13.13 5.19
N ASP A 181 2.48 12.13 5.99
CA ASP A 181 3.44 11.32 6.73
C ASP A 181 3.84 10.00 6.04
N ILE A 182 3.24 9.68 4.88
CA ILE A 182 3.36 8.34 4.27
C ILE A 182 4.81 7.97 3.92
N ASP A 183 5.59 8.90 3.38
CA ASP A 183 6.98 8.66 2.99
C ASP A 183 7.88 8.36 4.20
N THR A 184 7.65 9.09 5.30
CA THR A 184 8.40 8.91 6.55
C THR A 184 8.02 7.57 7.19
N ILE A 185 6.72 7.24 7.19
CA ILE A 185 6.21 5.96 7.66
C ILE A 185 6.77 4.80 6.83
N GLN A 186 6.88 4.95 5.51
CA GLN A 186 7.43 3.94 4.62
C GLN A 186 8.90 3.66 4.89
N LYS A 187 9.74 4.69 5.00
CA LYS A 187 11.16 4.52 5.32
C LYS A 187 11.36 3.85 6.67
N LYS A 188 10.54 4.23 7.66
CA LYS A 188 10.55 3.63 8.99
C LYS A 188 10.09 2.17 8.96
N SER A 189 9.05 1.84 8.21
CA SER A 189 8.47 0.50 8.15
C SER A 189 9.42 -0.52 7.52
N VAL A 190 10.21 -0.12 6.52
CA VAL A 190 11.25 -0.96 5.91
C VAL A 190 12.34 -1.29 6.94
N MET A 191 12.79 -0.32 7.72
CA MET A 191 13.75 -0.54 8.80
C MET A 191 13.18 -1.44 9.90
N GLU A 192 11.96 -1.16 10.37
CA GLU A 192 11.27 -1.98 11.38
C GLU A 192 11.10 -3.42 10.90
N ARG A 193 10.84 -3.64 9.60
CA ARG A 193 10.80 -4.98 9.00
C ARG A 193 12.13 -5.73 9.18
N TYR A 194 13.26 -5.09 8.88
CA TYR A 194 14.57 -5.73 9.03
C TYR A 194 14.88 -6.05 10.49
N VAL A 195 14.55 -5.14 11.41
CA VAL A 195 14.69 -5.40 12.85
C VAL A 195 13.90 -6.66 13.24
N MET A 196 12.64 -6.76 12.82
CA MET A 196 11.81 -7.95 13.11
C MET A 196 12.34 -9.24 12.48
N GLN A 197 12.94 -9.19 11.29
CA GLN A 197 13.55 -10.36 10.67
C GLN A 197 14.81 -10.81 11.43
N VAL A 198 15.64 -9.87 11.88
CA VAL A 198 16.82 -10.16 12.70
C VAL A 198 16.41 -10.72 14.06
N GLU A 199 15.41 -10.13 14.72
CA GLU A 199 14.86 -10.66 15.98
C GLU A 199 14.33 -12.08 15.80
N LEU A 200 13.58 -12.35 14.73
CA LEU A 200 13.10 -13.70 14.42
C LEU A 200 14.26 -14.69 14.21
N LEU A 201 15.31 -14.27 13.50
CA LEU A 201 16.47 -15.12 13.25
C LEU A 201 17.21 -15.45 14.54
N LEU A 202 17.38 -14.47 15.43
CA LEU A 202 17.96 -14.67 16.77
C LEU A 202 17.10 -15.60 17.63
N GLU A 203 15.76 -15.43 17.63
CA GLU A 203 14.85 -16.34 18.36
C GLU A 203 14.96 -17.78 17.85
N ILE A 204 15.09 -17.96 16.53
CA ILE A 204 15.30 -19.28 15.91
C ILE A 204 16.68 -19.83 16.32
N GLU A 205 17.73 -19.01 16.29
CA GLU A 205 19.08 -19.42 16.67
C GLU A 205 19.16 -19.84 18.14
N GLU A 206 18.54 -19.09 19.05
CA GLU A 206 18.50 -19.43 20.48
C GLU A 206 17.64 -20.67 20.78
N SER A 207 16.57 -20.90 20.01
CA SER A 207 15.65 -22.04 20.23
C SER A 207 16.11 -23.35 19.59
N LEU A 208 17.00 -23.30 18.58
CA LEU A 208 17.50 -24.48 17.90
C LEU A 208 18.61 -25.19 18.70
N PRO A 209 18.57 -26.54 18.79
CA PRO A 209 19.68 -27.29 19.36
C PRO A 209 21.00 -27.08 18.61
N LYS A 210 22.12 -27.01 19.34
CA LYS A 210 23.48 -26.81 18.78
C LYS A 210 23.91 -27.83 17.71
N TRP A 211 23.25 -28.98 17.60
CA TRP A 211 23.52 -29.97 16.56
C TRP A 211 22.87 -29.62 15.22
N ILE A 212 21.72 -28.92 15.23
CA ILE A 212 21.07 -28.40 14.01
C ILE A 212 21.82 -27.18 13.51
N LEU A 213 22.13 -26.24 14.41
CA LEU A 213 22.85 -25.02 14.08
C LEU A 213 24.18 -25.32 13.39
N ARG A 214 24.99 -26.21 13.96
CA ARG A 214 26.26 -26.64 13.35
C ARG A 214 26.12 -27.29 11.98
N ARG A 215 24.94 -27.82 11.64
CA ARG A 215 24.68 -28.46 10.34
C ARG A 215 24.16 -27.47 9.29
N VAL A 216 23.49 -26.41 9.72
CA VAL A 216 22.83 -25.41 8.85
C VAL A 216 23.69 -24.16 8.67
N GLN A 217 24.65 -23.90 9.56
CA GLN A 217 25.56 -22.77 9.48
C GLN A 217 26.42 -22.86 8.20
N VAL A 218 26.40 -21.80 7.41
CA VAL A 218 27.19 -21.65 6.18
C VAL A 218 28.16 -20.48 6.40
N ASP A 219 29.46 -20.76 6.39
CA ASP A 219 30.48 -19.74 6.68
C ASP A 219 30.82 -18.86 5.46
N LYS A 220 30.48 -19.29 4.24
CA LYS A 220 30.78 -18.56 3.00
C LYS A 220 29.63 -18.64 2.01
N TYR A 221 29.18 -17.48 1.53
CA TYR A 221 28.18 -17.33 0.48
C TYR A 221 28.82 -16.69 -0.77
N GLU A 222 28.64 -17.31 -1.94
CA GLU A 222 29.13 -16.79 -3.22
C GLU A 222 27.93 -16.46 -4.13
N GLU A 223 27.74 -15.18 -4.44
CA GLU A 223 26.66 -14.71 -5.34
C GLU A 223 27.20 -14.55 -6.77
N PHE A 224 26.49 -15.11 -7.75
CA PHE A 224 26.82 -14.96 -9.17
C PHE A 224 25.74 -14.09 -9.87
N PRO A 225 25.97 -12.77 -10.05
CA PRO A 225 24.93 -11.82 -10.43
C PRO A 225 24.27 -12.07 -11.79
N ASN A 226 24.98 -12.70 -12.74
CA ASN A 226 24.46 -12.99 -14.09
C ASN A 226 23.82 -14.39 -14.23
N ARG A 227 23.74 -15.17 -13.15
CA ARG A 227 23.16 -16.52 -13.18
C ARG A 227 21.66 -16.43 -12.87
N ARG A 228 20.82 -17.01 -13.75
CA ARG A 228 19.38 -17.10 -13.46
C ARG A 228 19.14 -17.88 -12.17
N SER A 229 18.42 -17.25 -11.24
CA SER A 229 17.99 -17.87 -9.99
C SER A 229 17.03 -19.03 -10.27
N ASN A 230 17.18 -20.15 -9.56
CA ASN A 230 16.20 -21.23 -9.60
C ASN A 230 14.87 -20.77 -8.98
N LEU A 231 13.77 -21.43 -9.32
CA LEU A 231 12.44 -21.07 -8.81
C LEU A 231 12.40 -21.13 -7.27
N GLY A 232 13.11 -22.08 -6.66
CA GLY A 232 13.24 -22.20 -5.20
C GLY A 232 14.02 -21.07 -4.53
N THR A 233 15.10 -20.58 -5.15
CA THR A 233 15.84 -19.42 -4.61
C THR A 233 15.00 -18.15 -4.70
N LYS A 234 14.21 -18.00 -5.76
CA LYS A 234 13.27 -16.88 -5.92
C LYS A 234 12.16 -16.90 -4.86
N VAL A 235 11.61 -18.07 -4.55
CA VAL A 235 10.61 -18.24 -3.48
C VAL A 235 11.23 -17.98 -2.10
N TYR A 236 12.46 -18.45 -1.86
CA TYR A 236 13.18 -18.19 -0.60
C TYR A 236 13.41 -16.68 -0.39
N GLU A 237 13.91 -15.98 -1.41
CA GLU A 237 14.13 -14.53 -1.36
C GLU A 237 12.83 -13.76 -1.12
N MET A 238 11.71 -14.21 -1.69
CA MET A 238 10.40 -13.57 -1.52
C MET A 238 9.81 -13.76 -0.12
N ILE A 239 10.07 -14.90 0.54
CA ILE A 239 9.46 -15.25 1.83
C ILE A 239 10.36 -14.85 3.00
N ILE A 240 11.63 -15.27 2.97
CA ILE A 240 12.59 -15.19 4.10
C ILE A 240 13.78 -14.28 3.79
N GLY A 241 14.03 -13.96 2.52
CA GLY A 241 15.15 -13.11 2.15
C GLY A 241 15.13 -11.80 2.92
N LEU A 242 16.28 -11.44 3.49
CA LEU A 242 16.56 -10.16 4.16
C LEU A 242 16.48 -8.96 3.21
N GLY A 243 15.82 -9.11 2.05
CA GLY A 243 15.79 -8.18 0.93
C GLY A 243 17.19 -7.95 0.36
N LYS A 244 17.27 -7.59 -0.92
CA LYS A 244 18.30 -6.61 -1.28
C LYS A 244 17.87 -5.29 -0.62
N ALA A 245 18.83 -4.43 -0.26
CA ALA A 245 18.48 -3.09 0.17
C ALA A 245 17.56 -2.51 -0.90
N GLU A 246 16.31 -2.20 -0.55
CA GLU A 246 15.45 -1.37 -1.40
C GLU A 246 16.22 -0.05 -1.52
N SER A 247 16.98 0.13 -2.60
CA SER A 247 17.36 1.47 -3.02
C SER A 247 16.05 2.23 -3.13
N MET A 248 15.98 3.43 -2.55
CA MET A 248 14.81 4.32 -2.55
C MET A 248 14.39 4.77 -3.97
N GLU A 249 14.73 4.02 -5.01
CA GLU A 249 14.51 4.25 -6.42
C GLU A 249 13.41 3.33 -7.01
N ASP A 250 12.78 2.47 -6.20
CA ASP A 250 11.68 1.59 -6.68
C ASP A 250 10.31 2.29 -6.82
N ASP A 251 10.25 3.62 -6.65
CA ASP A 251 9.19 4.46 -7.22
C ASP A 251 9.72 5.12 -8.50
N ASP A 252 9.54 4.48 -9.65
CA ASP A 252 9.53 5.03 -11.03
C ASP A 252 10.61 6.06 -11.47
N ALA A 253 11.62 6.34 -10.65
CA ALA A 253 12.66 7.32 -10.90
C ALA A 253 13.92 6.58 -11.30
N LEU A 254 14.09 6.43 -12.62
CA LEU A 254 15.35 6.01 -13.23
C LEU A 254 16.53 6.74 -12.54
N PRO A 255 17.63 6.03 -12.20
CA PRO A 255 18.80 6.65 -11.59
C PRO A 255 19.22 7.91 -12.35
N PRO A 256 19.74 8.96 -11.70
CA PRO A 256 20.07 10.22 -12.37
C PRO A 256 21.10 10.06 -13.51
N GLY A 257 21.89 8.98 -13.50
CA GLY A 257 22.73 8.60 -14.63
C GLY A 257 21.98 7.95 -15.79
N MET A 258 20.92 7.18 -15.52
CA MET A 258 20.09 6.54 -16.55
C MET A 258 19.17 7.54 -17.25
N THR A 259 18.65 8.54 -16.54
CA THR A 259 17.88 9.65 -17.14
C THR A 259 18.75 10.45 -18.11
N GLN A 260 20.00 10.75 -17.74
CA GLN A 260 20.98 11.39 -18.63
C GLN A 260 21.32 10.53 -19.85
N ILE A 261 21.36 9.20 -19.70
CA ILE A 261 21.60 8.28 -20.82
C ILE A 261 20.39 8.24 -21.75
N LEU A 262 19.17 8.19 -21.22
CA LEU A 262 17.94 8.21 -22.02
C LEU A 262 17.78 9.54 -22.77
N GLU A 263 18.11 10.66 -22.12
CA GLU A 263 18.14 11.98 -22.77
C GLU A 263 19.17 12.01 -23.91
N LYS A 264 20.38 11.47 -23.69
CA LYS A 264 21.40 11.35 -24.75
C LYS A 264 20.99 10.41 -25.87
N ILE A 265 20.27 9.33 -25.58
CA ILE A 265 19.75 8.40 -26.60
C ILE A 265 18.69 9.11 -27.44
N ALA A 266 17.75 9.83 -26.83
CA ALA A 266 16.75 10.62 -27.54
C ALA A 266 17.40 11.72 -28.41
N GLU A 267 18.45 12.38 -27.90
CA GLU A 267 19.22 13.37 -28.67
C GLU A 267 19.95 12.74 -29.86
N GLN A 268 20.47 11.51 -29.70
CA GLN A 268 21.11 10.77 -30.79
C GLN A 268 20.09 10.31 -31.84
N GLU A 269 18.90 9.90 -31.43
CA GLU A 269 17.83 9.50 -32.33
C GLU A 269 17.39 10.68 -33.22
N SER A 270 17.22 11.87 -32.62
CA SER A 270 16.93 13.11 -33.37
C SER A 270 18.05 13.46 -34.36
N LYS A 271 19.33 13.31 -33.98
CA LYS A 271 20.46 13.56 -34.89
C LYS A 271 20.49 12.58 -36.06
N ILE A 272 20.08 11.33 -35.84
CA ILE A 272 20.00 10.33 -36.90
C ILE A 272 18.90 10.71 -37.90
N ASP A 273 17.75 11.17 -37.43
CA ASP A 273 16.66 11.62 -38.31
C ASP A 273 17.07 12.82 -39.17
N ASP A 274 17.75 13.82 -38.59
CA ASP A 274 18.28 14.97 -39.33
C ASP A 274 19.28 14.55 -40.42
N ILE A 275 20.16 13.58 -40.11
CA ILE A 275 21.10 13.01 -41.09
C ILE A 275 20.34 12.28 -42.21
N TYR A 276 19.28 11.55 -41.88
CA TYR A 276 18.43 10.89 -42.87
C TYR A 276 17.76 11.90 -43.81
N GLU A 277 17.27 13.03 -43.30
CA GLU A 277 16.71 14.10 -44.13
C GLU A 277 17.77 14.75 -45.04
N LEU A 278 18.96 15.05 -44.50
CA LEU A 278 20.08 15.58 -45.27
C LEU A 278 20.51 14.64 -46.41
N LEU A 279 20.58 13.33 -46.13
CA LEU A 279 20.89 12.32 -47.13
C LEU A 279 19.82 12.23 -48.22
N GLN A 280 18.54 12.31 -47.86
CA GLN A 280 17.46 12.38 -48.86
C GLN A 280 17.56 13.65 -49.71
N GLY A 281 17.89 14.80 -49.10
CA GLY A 281 18.10 16.07 -49.80
C GLY A 281 19.26 16.01 -50.80
N GLN A 282 20.40 15.45 -50.38
CA GLN A 282 21.52 15.22 -51.29
C GLN A 282 21.17 14.22 -52.39
N SER A 283 20.48 13.12 -52.08
CA SER A 283 20.06 12.15 -53.10
C SER A 283 19.17 12.79 -54.18
N LYS A 284 18.24 13.67 -53.79
CA LYS A 284 17.41 14.44 -54.74
C LYS A 284 18.24 15.41 -55.57
N SER A 285 19.19 16.11 -54.96
CA SER A 285 20.07 17.06 -55.65
C SER A 285 21.00 16.36 -56.65
N THR A 286 21.62 15.24 -56.27
CA THR A 286 22.47 14.44 -57.16
C THR A 286 21.67 13.85 -58.32
N LYS A 287 20.41 13.42 -58.08
CA LYS A 287 19.50 13.01 -59.16
C LYS A 287 19.16 14.16 -60.10
N ALA A 288 18.93 15.37 -59.57
CA ALA A 288 18.64 16.55 -60.38
C ALA A 288 19.86 16.97 -61.23
N ILE A 289 21.07 16.90 -60.69
CA ILE A 289 22.32 17.17 -61.43
C ILE A 289 22.53 16.14 -62.54
N GLY A 290 22.39 14.84 -62.25
CA GLY A 290 22.50 13.80 -63.27
C GLY A 290 21.44 13.91 -64.38
N HIS A 291 20.25 14.44 -64.05
CA HIS A 291 19.21 14.70 -65.04
C HIS A 291 19.50 15.93 -65.92
N HIS A 292 20.20 16.93 -65.38
CA HIS A 292 20.66 18.11 -66.12
C HIS A 292 21.84 17.77 -67.06
N GLU A 293 22.84 17.02 -66.58
CA GLU A 293 23.96 16.57 -67.41
C GLU A 293 23.51 15.62 -68.55
N GLY A 294 22.53 14.75 -68.28
CA GLY A 294 21.95 13.87 -69.30
C GLY A 294 21.16 14.62 -70.39
N LEU A 295 20.60 15.79 -70.08
CA LEU A 295 19.91 16.65 -71.06
C LEU A 295 20.90 17.49 -71.89
N GLU A 296 22.00 17.94 -71.30
CA GLU A 296 23.06 18.64 -72.04
C GLU A 296 23.80 17.71 -73.03
N GLU A 297 24.09 16.47 -72.65
CA GLU A 297 24.70 15.50 -73.58
C GLU A 297 23.78 15.11 -74.76
N SER A 298 22.47 15.02 -74.52
CA SER A 298 21.48 14.69 -75.55
C SER A 298 21.26 15.85 -76.53
N GLY A 299 21.26 17.09 -76.03
CA GLY A 299 21.20 18.30 -76.85
C GLY A 299 22.43 18.47 -77.75
N ASN A 300 23.63 18.22 -77.22
CA ASN A 300 24.87 18.35 -77.98
C ASN A 300 25.01 17.25 -79.06
N ARG A 301 24.60 16.01 -78.78
CA ARG A 301 24.59 14.93 -79.79
C ARG A 301 23.63 15.19 -80.94
N ARG A 302 22.45 15.78 -80.71
CA ARG A 302 21.49 16.11 -81.79
C ARG A 302 21.95 17.28 -82.67
N SER A 303 22.62 18.28 -82.09
CA SER A 303 23.23 19.40 -82.82
C SER A 303 24.33 18.94 -83.79
N ILE A 304 25.24 18.07 -83.33
CA ILE A 304 26.36 17.55 -84.14
C ILE A 304 25.85 16.72 -85.33
N PHE A 305 24.82 15.88 -85.13
CA PHE A 305 24.26 15.06 -86.22
C PHE A 305 23.46 15.88 -87.25
N SER A 306 22.82 16.98 -86.84
CA SER A 306 22.09 17.88 -87.74
C SER A 306 23.02 18.70 -88.66
N GLY A 307 24.16 19.16 -88.15
CA GLY A 307 25.14 19.94 -88.94
C GLY A 307 25.84 19.12 -90.02
N PHE A 308 26.02 17.81 -89.81
CA PHE A 308 26.76 16.96 -90.74
C PHE A 308 25.94 16.53 -91.98
N PHE A 309 24.62 16.39 -91.85
CA PHE A 309 23.75 15.96 -92.96
C PHE A 309 23.36 17.07 -93.95
N LYS A 310 23.53 18.35 -93.58
CA LYS A 310 23.17 19.47 -94.48
C LYS A 310 24.28 19.86 -95.47
N LYS A 311 25.47 19.25 -95.38
CA LYS A 311 26.61 19.54 -96.28
C LYS A 311 26.76 18.54 -97.43
N LYS A 312 25.80 17.62 -97.62
CA LYS A 312 25.86 16.55 -98.65
C LYS A 312 24.70 16.55 -99.65
N PHE A 313 24.17 17.74 -99.96
CA PHE A 313 23.33 17.97 -101.14
C PHE A 313 23.65 19.36 -101.73
N ASN A 314 24.77 19.41 -102.44
CA ASN A 314 24.90 20.01 -103.77
C ASN A 314 25.70 19.01 -104.60
#